data_AF-K9V627-F1
#
_entry.id   AF-K9V627-F1
#
_cell.length_a   1.000
_cell.length_b   1.000
_cell.length_c   1.000
_cell.angle_alpha   90.00
_cell.angle_beta   90.00
_cell.angle_gamma   90.00
#
_symmetry.space_group_name_H-M   'P 1'
#
loop_
_entity.id
_entity.type
_entity.pdbx_description
1 polymer ?
#
loop_
_entity_poly.entity_id
_entity_poly.type
_entity_poly.pdbx_seq_one_letter_code
_entity_poly.pdbx_strand_id
1 'polypeptide(L)'
;MYDDTCRFLAEHFSADFASWLLGKSVTLAELQPSELSLDPIRADALIFLESDEEILHIEFQTLPKNNIPFRVLDYRVRAYRRDPTKPMRQVVIYLKQTSSPLVYQTSFTMERTHHEFEVIRLWEQPASLFLQYPGLIPFAALGQSENAEETLRQAAQRVEQIKDPQTQANLLAASGILAGLQLDQEVIYRILRKDIMQESTVYRSILAEGEVKKQREIALNFLRDGLSVEAVAHGTGLSIEEVQQLQQQLN
;
A
#
# COMPACT_ATOMS: atom_id res chain seq x y z
N MET A 1 -2.16 -3.84 -5.98
CA MET A 1 -0.84 -4.51 -5.90
C MET A 1 0.06 -3.90 -4.82
N TYR A 2 0.57 -2.67 -4.97
CA TYR A 2 1.33 -2.01 -3.88
C TYR A 2 0.40 -1.56 -2.74
N ASP A 3 -0.83 -1.14 -3.06
CA ASP A 3 -1.89 -0.75 -2.12
C ASP A 3 -2.17 -1.84 -1.10
N ASP A 4 -2.58 -3.01 -1.60
CA ASP A 4 -3.02 -4.14 -0.78
C ASP A 4 -1.89 -4.67 0.10
N THR A 5 -0.64 -4.57 -0.38
CA THR A 5 0.54 -4.96 0.40
C THR A 5 0.81 -3.96 1.53
N CYS A 6 0.82 -2.65 1.25
CA CYS A 6 1.06 -1.64 2.29
C CYS A 6 -0.07 -1.62 3.33
N ARG A 7 -1.30 -1.78 2.85
CA ARG A 7 -2.49 -1.97 3.68
C ARG A 7 -2.36 -3.18 4.59
N PHE A 8 -2.11 -4.36 4.02
CA PHE A 8 -1.90 -5.58 4.80
C PHE A 8 -0.84 -5.40 5.88
N LEU A 9 0.31 -4.81 5.53
CA LEU A 9 1.41 -4.62 6.48
C LEU A 9 1.01 -3.71 7.64
N ALA A 10 0.35 -2.58 7.36
CA ALA A 10 -0.02 -1.67 8.43
C ALA A 10 -1.25 -2.12 9.23
N GLU A 11 -2.13 -2.94 8.67
CA GLU A 11 -3.23 -3.60 9.41
C GLU A 11 -2.68 -4.69 10.37
N HIS A 12 -1.82 -5.58 9.87
CA HIS A 12 -1.37 -6.76 10.62
C HIS A 12 -0.15 -6.48 11.51
N PHE A 13 0.59 -5.40 11.25
CA PHE A 13 1.76 -4.97 12.02
C PHE A 13 1.64 -3.52 12.50
N SER A 14 0.43 -3.08 12.84
CA SER A 14 0.11 -1.70 13.23
C SER A 14 1.02 -1.13 14.34
N ALA A 15 1.42 -1.96 15.31
CA ALA A 15 2.32 -1.56 16.40
C ALA A 15 3.74 -1.18 15.92
N ASP A 16 4.24 -1.84 14.87
CA ASP A 16 5.56 -1.53 14.28
C ASP A 16 5.51 -0.17 13.56
N PHE A 17 4.45 0.09 12.79
CA PHE A 17 4.22 1.39 12.16
C PHE A 17 3.99 2.51 13.16
N ALA A 18 3.21 2.24 14.21
CA ALA A 18 3.00 3.19 15.31
C ALA A 18 4.33 3.55 15.97
N SER A 19 5.16 2.55 16.30
CA SER A 19 6.44 2.77 16.96
C SER A 19 7.41 3.59 16.12
N TRP A 20 7.53 3.27 14.84
CA TRP A 20 8.39 4.01 13.92
C TRP A 20 7.91 5.43 13.70
N LEU A 21 6.62 5.60 13.38
CA LEU A 21 6.09 6.91 13.03
C LEU A 21 5.93 7.79 14.25
N LEU A 22 5.40 7.29 15.37
CA LEU A 22 5.19 8.05 16.61
C LEU A 22 6.45 8.22 17.46
N GLY A 23 7.51 7.44 17.22
CA GLY A 23 8.74 7.47 18.00
C GLY A 23 8.62 6.89 19.41
N LYS A 24 7.51 6.23 19.73
CA LYS A 24 7.22 5.57 21.02
C LYS A 24 6.42 4.28 20.80
N SER A 25 6.65 3.27 21.65
CA SER A 25 5.93 1.99 21.57
C SER A 25 4.48 2.15 22.02
N VAL A 26 3.52 1.98 21.10
CA VAL A 26 2.07 2.11 21.36
C VAL A 26 1.30 1.04 20.58
N THR A 27 0.29 0.43 21.20
CA THR A 27 -0.65 -0.48 20.55
C THR A 27 -1.83 0.32 20.00
N LEU A 28 -2.13 0.19 18.70
CA LEU A 28 -3.22 0.90 18.03
C LEU A 28 -4.25 -0.09 17.47
N ALA A 29 -5.53 0.29 17.49
CA ALA A 29 -6.61 -0.40 16.80
C ALA A 29 -6.87 0.25 15.42
N GLU A 30 -7.32 -0.54 14.44
CA GLU A 30 -7.67 -0.02 13.12
C GLU A 30 -9.04 0.68 13.14
N LEU A 31 -9.13 1.83 12.46
CA LEU A 31 -10.41 2.50 12.22
C LEU A 31 -10.91 2.26 10.81
N GLN A 32 -12.13 1.71 10.72
CA GLN A 32 -12.76 1.42 9.45
C GLN A 32 -13.10 2.73 8.71
N PRO A 33 -12.65 2.90 7.45
CA PRO A 33 -12.90 4.11 6.66
C PRO A 33 -14.39 4.43 6.44
N SER A 34 -15.27 3.44 6.58
CA SER A 34 -16.73 3.60 6.51
C SER A 34 -17.27 4.56 7.57
N GLU A 35 -16.63 4.65 8.73
CA GLU A 35 -16.98 5.59 9.80
C GLU A 35 -16.57 7.04 9.49
N LEU A 36 -15.85 7.26 8.39
CA LEU A 36 -15.37 8.57 7.91
C LEU A 36 -16.00 8.96 6.54
N SER A 37 -16.99 8.23 6.01
CA SER A 37 -17.41 8.34 4.60
C SER A 37 -18.50 9.37 4.28
N LEU A 38 -18.23 10.23 3.28
CA LEU A 38 -19.05 10.33 2.06
C LEU A 38 -18.09 10.16 0.88
N ASP A 39 -18.23 9.02 0.18
CA ASP A 39 -17.40 8.40 -0.86
C ASP A 39 -15.88 8.24 -0.60
N PRO A 40 -15.30 7.03 -0.77
CA PRO A 40 -13.87 6.82 -0.60
C PRO A 40 -13.07 7.48 -1.75
N ILE A 41 -12.33 8.54 -1.42
CA ILE A 41 -11.32 9.12 -2.31
C ILE A 41 -10.18 8.09 -2.44
N ARG A 42 -9.98 7.54 -3.64
CA ARG A 42 -8.96 6.49 -3.91
C ARG A 42 -7.53 7.00 -3.63
N ALA A 43 -6.98 6.62 -2.48
CA ALA A 43 -5.55 6.65 -2.19
C ALA A 43 -4.88 5.37 -2.73
N ASP A 44 -3.54 5.37 -2.89
CA ASP A 44 -2.82 4.14 -3.20
C ASP A 44 -2.70 3.23 -1.98
N ALA A 45 -2.94 3.70 -0.76
CA ALA A 45 -3.33 2.96 0.45
C ALA A 45 -3.56 4.00 1.54
N LEU A 46 -4.66 3.88 2.28
CA LEU A 46 -5.07 4.82 3.32
C LEU A 46 -5.43 4.05 4.58
N ILE A 47 -4.83 4.43 5.70
CA ILE A 47 -4.95 3.70 6.96
C ILE A 47 -5.12 4.68 8.11
N PHE A 48 -6.05 4.35 9.00
CA PHE A 48 -6.26 5.04 10.27
C PHE A 48 -6.02 4.07 11.40
N LEU A 49 -5.09 4.44 12.28
CA LEU A 49 -4.79 3.71 13.50
C LEU A 49 -5.15 4.62 14.68
N GLU A 50 -5.88 4.11 15.67
CA GLU A 50 -6.35 4.86 16.83
C GLU A 50 -5.85 4.20 18.12
N SER A 51 -5.37 5.04 19.04
CA SER A 51 -5.25 4.71 20.47
C SER A 51 -6.27 5.51 21.28
N ASP A 52 -6.28 5.28 22.59
CA ASP A 52 -7.02 6.13 23.52
C ASP A 52 -6.57 7.60 23.45
N GLU A 53 -5.29 7.87 23.14
CA GLU A 53 -4.70 9.21 23.22
C GLU A 53 -4.59 9.94 21.87
N GLU A 54 -4.42 9.22 20.76
CA GLU A 54 -4.13 9.84 19.46
C GLU A 54 -4.56 9.00 18.26
N ILE A 55 -4.76 9.66 17.12
CA ILE A 55 -4.99 9.04 15.81
C ILE A 55 -3.74 9.19 14.95
N LEU A 56 -3.30 8.10 14.33
CA LEU A 56 -2.28 8.09 13.30
C LEU A 56 -2.93 7.80 11.95
N HIS A 57 -2.81 8.74 11.03
CA HIS A 57 -3.25 8.63 9.65
C HIS A 57 -2.04 8.48 8.73
N ILE A 58 -2.03 7.38 7.99
CA ILE A 58 -0.95 7.02 7.07
C ILE A 58 -1.53 6.92 5.67
N GLU A 59 -0.90 7.61 4.72
CA GLU A 59 -1.25 7.50 3.31
C GLU A 59 -0.02 7.15 2.48
N PHE A 60 0.00 5.95 1.88
CA PHE A 60 1.10 5.56 0.98
C PHE A 60 0.82 6.06 -0.43
N GLN A 61 1.86 6.48 -1.14
CA GLN A 61 1.80 6.89 -2.53
C GLN A 61 2.97 6.31 -3.32
N THR A 62 2.67 5.66 -4.44
CA THR A 62 3.68 5.25 -5.42
C THR A 62 4.01 6.39 -6.38
N LEU A 63 3.01 7.21 -6.71
CA LEU A 63 3.14 8.36 -7.59
C LEU A 63 2.65 9.63 -6.89
N PRO A 64 3.35 10.76 -7.04
CA PRO A 64 2.89 12.02 -6.49
C PRO A 64 1.62 12.52 -7.19
N LYS A 65 0.66 13.02 -6.40
CA LYS A 65 -0.61 13.58 -6.89
C LYS A 65 -0.81 14.97 -6.29
N ASN A 66 -1.39 15.89 -7.07
CA ASN A 66 -1.61 17.28 -6.62
C ASN A 66 -2.67 17.41 -5.52
N ASN A 67 -3.57 16.43 -5.40
CA ASN A 67 -4.70 16.49 -4.47
C ASN A 67 -4.39 15.94 -3.06
N ILE A 68 -3.18 15.43 -2.82
CA ILE A 68 -2.76 14.87 -1.52
C ILE A 68 -2.97 15.87 -0.38
N PRO A 69 -2.48 17.12 -0.47
CA PRO A 69 -2.56 18.04 0.67
C PRO A 69 -4.00 18.33 1.11
N PHE A 70 -4.90 18.53 0.14
CA PHE A 70 -6.31 18.75 0.43
C PHE A 70 -6.97 17.50 1.03
N ARG A 71 -6.63 16.31 0.52
CA ARG A 71 -7.15 15.04 1.03
C ARG A 71 -6.72 14.79 2.48
N VAL A 72 -5.47 15.11 2.82
CA VAL A 72 -4.97 15.01 4.20
C VAL A 72 -5.78 15.94 5.12
N LEU A 73 -6.03 17.19 4.71
CA LEU A 73 -6.90 18.11 5.45
C LEU A 73 -8.34 17.54 5.60
N ASP A 74 -8.92 17.00 4.53
CA ASP A 74 -10.27 16.43 4.57
C ASP A 74 -10.38 15.33 5.65
N TYR A 75 -9.39 14.43 5.72
CA TYR A 75 -9.34 13.42 6.77
C TYR A 75 -9.17 14.00 8.18
N ARG A 76 -8.41 15.09 8.34
CA ARG A 76 -8.29 15.77 9.64
C ARG A 76 -9.64 16.26 10.14
N VAL A 77 -10.42 16.89 9.26
CA VAL A 77 -11.73 17.44 9.57
C VAL A 77 -12.74 16.33 9.84
N ARG A 78 -12.69 15.22 9.10
CA ARG A 78 -13.52 14.03 9.35
C ARG A 78 -13.22 13.41 10.73
N ALA A 79 -11.95 13.22 11.06
CA ALA A 79 -11.55 12.73 12.38
C ALA A 79 -11.98 13.68 13.51
N TYR A 80 -11.86 15.00 13.31
CA TYR A 80 -12.33 15.99 14.29
C TYR A 80 -13.84 15.88 14.57
N ARG A 81 -14.66 15.56 13.57
CA ARG A 81 -16.12 15.37 13.77
C ARG A 81 -16.43 14.17 14.66
N ARG A 82 -15.61 13.13 14.60
CA ARG A 82 -15.75 11.94 15.44
C ARG A 82 -15.31 12.20 16.87
N ASP A 83 -14.12 12.76 17.04
CA ASP A 83 -13.58 13.14 18.35
C ASP A 83 -12.78 14.44 18.24
N PRO A 84 -13.36 15.58 18.67
CA PRO A 84 -12.70 16.88 18.62
C PRO A 84 -11.47 16.99 19.53
N THR A 85 -11.39 16.15 20.56
CA THR A 85 -10.35 16.22 21.59
C THR A 85 -9.12 15.41 21.24
N LYS A 86 -9.26 14.44 20.33
CA LYS A 86 -8.17 13.53 19.98
C LYS A 86 -7.19 14.18 18.99
N PRO A 87 -5.90 14.31 19.35
CA PRO A 87 -4.88 14.75 18.42
C PRO A 87 -4.72 13.73 17.28
N MET A 88 -4.31 14.22 16.12
CA MET A 88 -4.13 13.40 14.93
C MET A 88 -2.79 13.75 14.27
N ARG A 89 -1.95 12.73 14.10
CA ARG A 89 -0.72 12.82 13.32
C ARG A 89 -0.97 12.26 11.93
N GLN A 90 -0.51 12.99 10.91
CA GLN A 90 -0.80 12.67 9.51
C GLN A 90 0.49 12.56 8.72
N VAL A 91 0.73 11.39 8.14
CA VAL A 91 1.97 11.05 7.46
C VAL A 91 1.66 10.53 6.06
N VAL A 92 2.23 11.18 5.05
CA VAL A 92 2.23 10.70 3.67
C VAL A 92 3.56 10.02 3.40
N ILE A 93 3.54 8.77 2.93
CA ILE A 93 4.73 7.96 2.69
C ILE A 93 4.88 7.71 1.18
N TYR A 94 5.92 8.25 0.57
CA TYR A 94 6.26 8.00 -0.83
C TYR A 94 7.18 6.79 -0.98
N LEU A 95 6.74 5.82 -1.77
CA LEU A 95 7.41 4.53 -1.95
C LEU A 95 8.48 4.54 -3.05
N LYS A 96 8.33 5.40 -4.06
CA LYS A 96 9.20 5.40 -5.25
C LYS A 96 9.86 6.75 -5.48
N GLN A 97 11.18 6.73 -5.65
CA GLN A 97 11.97 7.92 -5.93
C GLN A 97 11.50 8.63 -7.21
N THR A 98 11.42 9.96 -7.14
CA THR A 98 10.96 10.84 -8.22
C THR A 98 11.60 12.22 -8.11
N SER A 99 11.66 12.94 -9.23
CA SER A 99 12.08 14.35 -9.28
C SER A 99 10.94 15.35 -9.07
N SER A 100 9.71 14.86 -8.86
CA SER A 100 8.55 15.73 -8.68
C SER A 100 8.66 16.52 -7.36
N PRO A 101 8.46 17.85 -7.37
CA PRO A 101 8.49 18.65 -6.14
C PRO A 101 7.34 18.33 -5.17
N LEU A 102 6.28 17.68 -5.66
CA LEU A 102 5.10 17.33 -4.87
C LEU A 102 5.42 16.42 -3.69
N VAL A 103 6.48 15.60 -3.79
CA VAL A 103 6.93 14.72 -2.70
C VAL A 103 7.59 15.48 -1.54
N TYR A 104 7.73 16.80 -1.65
CA TYR A 104 8.22 17.68 -0.58
C TYR A 104 7.13 18.56 0.02
N GLN A 105 5.89 18.46 -0.47
CA GLN A 105 4.80 19.31 0.01
C GLN A 105 4.30 18.82 1.37
N THR A 106 4.53 19.61 2.42
CA THR A 106 4.16 19.30 3.81
C THR A 106 2.96 20.10 4.32
N SER A 107 2.30 20.86 3.45
CA SER A 107 1.11 21.62 3.83
C SER A 107 0.12 21.84 2.69
N PHE A 108 -1.14 21.99 3.07
CA PHE A 108 -2.20 22.56 2.25
C PHE A 108 -2.45 24.01 2.67
N THR A 109 -2.49 24.92 1.71
CA THR A 109 -2.82 26.33 1.94
C THR A 109 -3.89 26.77 0.95
N MET A 110 -4.98 27.34 1.48
CA MET A 110 -6.07 27.93 0.69
C MET A 110 -6.62 29.15 1.44
N GLU A 111 -6.35 30.33 0.90
CA GLU A 111 -6.67 31.62 1.55
C GLU A 111 -6.17 31.69 3.00
N ARG A 112 -7.07 31.64 3.99
CA ARG A 112 -6.78 31.66 5.43
C ARG A 112 -6.69 30.27 6.06
N THR A 113 -6.93 29.22 5.29
CA THR A 113 -6.83 27.83 5.72
C THR A 113 -5.41 27.35 5.51
N HIS A 114 -4.80 26.85 6.58
CA HIS A 114 -3.49 26.24 6.55
C HIS A 114 -3.52 24.93 7.34
N HIS A 115 -2.94 23.88 6.77
CA HIS A 115 -2.89 22.57 7.39
C HIS A 115 -1.57 21.90 7.08
N GLU A 116 -0.82 21.56 8.12
CA GLU A 116 0.47 20.90 8.03
C GLU A 116 0.33 19.39 8.24
N PHE A 117 1.18 18.64 7.56
CA PHE A 117 1.31 17.20 7.70
C PHE A 117 2.73 16.77 7.39
N GLU A 118 3.06 15.54 7.73
CA GLU A 118 4.39 14.98 7.52
C GLU A 118 4.49 14.24 6.21
N VAL A 119 5.67 14.32 5.60
CA VAL A 119 6.00 13.56 4.41
C VAL A 119 7.28 12.78 4.62
N ILE A 120 7.19 11.46 4.43
CA ILE A 120 8.31 10.54 4.44
C ILE A 120 8.55 10.06 3.02
N ARG A 121 9.80 10.18 2.56
CA ARG A 121 10.26 9.61 1.29
C ARG A 121 11.16 8.44 1.64
N LEU A 122 10.75 7.20 1.30
CA LEU A 122 11.47 6.02 1.78
C LEU A 122 12.94 6.00 1.36
N TRP A 123 13.24 6.47 0.14
CA TRP A 123 14.61 6.54 -0.39
C TRP A 123 15.53 7.54 0.34
N GLU A 124 14.99 8.35 1.27
CA GLU A 124 15.76 9.23 2.14
C GLU A 124 15.89 8.68 3.57
N GLN A 125 15.19 7.58 3.90
CA GLN A 125 15.25 6.95 5.22
C GLN A 125 16.32 5.85 5.23
N PRO A 126 17.23 5.81 6.22
CA PRO A 126 18.20 4.73 6.33
C PRO A 126 17.53 3.35 6.33
N ALA A 127 17.95 2.46 5.42
CA ALA A 127 17.34 1.13 5.29
C ALA A 127 17.39 0.32 6.60
N SER A 128 18.41 0.56 7.42
CA SER A 128 18.58 -0.07 8.75
C SER A 128 17.47 0.25 9.75
N LEU A 129 16.69 1.32 9.54
CA LEU A 129 15.52 1.61 10.38
C LEU A 129 14.44 0.55 10.18
N PHE A 130 14.18 0.17 8.93
CA PHE A 130 13.13 -0.77 8.58
C PHE A 130 13.42 -2.20 9.06
N LEU A 131 14.69 -2.59 9.12
CA LEU A 131 15.13 -3.91 9.58
C LEU A 131 14.94 -4.15 11.09
N GLN A 132 14.65 -3.09 11.86
CA GLN A 132 14.45 -3.18 13.31
C GLN A 132 13.08 -3.74 13.68
N TYR A 133 12.07 -3.52 12.83
CA TYR A 133 10.67 -3.84 13.11
C TYR A 133 10.14 -4.85 12.10
N PRO A 134 9.64 -6.03 12.52
CA PRO A 134 9.20 -7.09 11.61
C PRO A 134 8.27 -6.63 10.48
N GLY A 135 7.25 -5.83 10.81
CA GLY A 135 6.28 -5.31 9.84
C GLY A 135 6.83 -4.26 8.88
N LEU A 136 8.00 -3.69 9.17
CA LEU A 136 8.65 -2.69 8.33
C LEU A 136 9.75 -3.28 7.44
N ILE A 137 10.21 -4.50 7.72
CA ILE A 137 11.24 -5.18 6.90
C ILE A 137 10.95 -5.11 5.39
N PRO A 138 9.70 -5.29 4.91
CA PRO A 138 9.41 -5.23 3.48
C PRO A 138 9.75 -3.90 2.79
N PHE A 139 9.85 -2.79 3.54
CA PHE A 139 10.23 -1.49 2.99
C PHE A 139 11.75 -1.29 2.89
N ALA A 140 12.57 -2.18 3.48
CA ALA A 140 14.01 -1.99 3.59
C ALA A 140 14.69 -1.75 2.24
N ALA A 141 14.30 -2.51 1.21
CA ALA A 141 14.88 -2.39 -0.13
C ALA A 141 14.56 -1.05 -0.84
N LEU A 142 13.57 -0.30 -0.35
CA LEU A 142 13.21 1.05 -0.82
C LEU A 142 13.92 2.16 -0.03
N GLY A 143 14.58 1.79 1.08
CA GLY A 143 15.32 2.69 1.93
C GLY A 143 16.63 3.17 1.31
N GLN A 144 17.16 4.27 1.86
CA GLN A 144 18.51 4.73 1.56
C GLN A 144 19.53 3.64 1.93
N SER A 145 20.22 3.13 0.91
CA SER A 145 21.25 2.10 1.01
C SER A 145 22.23 2.22 -0.16
N GLU A 146 23.44 1.69 0.00
CA GLU A 146 24.43 1.63 -1.09
C GLU A 146 24.05 0.59 -2.15
N ASN A 147 23.39 -0.49 -1.74
CA ASN A 147 23.01 -1.59 -2.62
C ASN A 147 21.67 -2.20 -2.17
N ALA A 148 20.61 -1.90 -2.92
CA ALA A 148 19.27 -2.40 -2.63
C ALA A 148 19.15 -3.94 -2.74
N GLU A 149 19.95 -4.59 -3.60
CA GLU A 149 19.99 -6.05 -3.69
C GLU A 149 20.50 -6.66 -2.37
N GLU A 150 21.59 -6.12 -1.83
CA GLU A 150 22.15 -6.58 -0.57
C GLU A 150 21.22 -6.28 0.61
N THR A 151 20.59 -5.11 0.62
CA THR A 151 19.56 -4.76 1.61
C THR A 151 18.37 -5.73 1.54
N LEU A 152 17.94 -6.16 0.36
CA LEU A 152 16.89 -7.17 0.21
C LEU A 152 17.32 -8.53 0.77
N ARG A 153 18.60 -8.92 0.61
CA ARG A 153 19.14 -10.15 1.22
C ARG A 153 19.10 -10.07 2.75
N GLN A 154 19.48 -8.93 3.32
CA GLN A 154 19.41 -8.70 4.77
C GLN A 154 17.96 -8.74 5.27
N ALA A 155 17.03 -8.14 4.52
CA ALA A 155 15.60 -8.22 4.81
C ALA A 155 15.11 -9.67 4.83
N ALA A 156 15.46 -10.47 3.82
CA ALA A 156 15.10 -11.88 3.75
C ALA A 156 15.62 -12.67 4.96
N GLN A 157 16.90 -12.51 5.31
CA GLN A 157 17.52 -13.13 6.48
C GLN A 157 16.82 -12.74 7.79
N ARG A 158 16.37 -11.49 7.91
CA ARG A 158 15.65 -11.02 9.10
C ARG A 158 14.25 -11.64 9.17
N VAL A 159 13.55 -11.78 8.05
CA VAL A 159 12.24 -12.44 7.97
C VAL A 159 12.35 -13.95 8.25
N GLU A 160 13.44 -14.60 7.85
CA GLU A 160 13.70 -16.01 8.16
C GLU A 160 13.73 -16.31 9.67
N GLN A 161 14.04 -15.31 10.50
CA GLN A 161 14.06 -15.44 11.96
C GLN A 161 12.66 -15.38 12.61
N ILE A 162 11.61 -15.10 11.82
CA ILE A 162 10.23 -15.03 12.31
C ILE A 162 9.69 -16.45 12.49
N LYS A 163 9.19 -16.72 13.71
CA LYS A 163 8.76 -18.06 14.12
C LYS A 163 7.48 -18.53 13.43
N ASP A 164 6.56 -17.62 13.16
CA ASP A 164 5.28 -17.95 12.54
C ASP A 164 5.45 -18.09 11.01
N PRO A 165 5.23 -19.28 10.42
CA PRO A 165 5.45 -19.50 8.99
C PRO A 165 4.54 -18.65 8.10
N GLN A 166 3.30 -18.39 8.52
CA GLN A 166 2.37 -17.59 7.73
C GLN A 166 2.81 -16.12 7.67
N THR A 167 3.21 -15.56 8.81
CA THR A 167 3.78 -14.22 8.94
C THR A 167 5.07 -14.10 8.13
N GLN A 168 5.96 -15.10 8.23
CA GLN A 168 7.18 -15.17 7.44
C GLN A 168 6.90 -15.15 5.94
N ALA A 169 6.01 -16.03 5.45
CA ALA A 169 5.63 -16.09 4.04
C ALA A 169 5.02 -14.76 3.56
N ASN A 170 4.15 -14.14 4.37
CA ASN A 170 3.53 -12.86 4.06
C ASN A 170 4.55 -11.72 3.97
N LEU A 171 5.51 -11.66 4.89
CA LEU A 171 6.57 -10.64 4.85
C LEU A 171 7.55 -10.85 3.70
N LEU A 172 7.90 -12.10 3.36
CA LEU A 172 8.70 -12.39 2.16
C LEU A 172 7.97 -11.98 0.88
N ALA A 173 6.68 -12.33 0.77
CA ALA A 173 5.85 -11.92 -0.36
C ALA A 173 5.80 -10.39 -0.50
N ALA A 174 5.50 -9.70 0.59
CA ALA A 174 5.46 -8.24 0.64
C ALA A 174 6.80 -7.60 0.28
N SER A 175 7.91 -8.15 0.79
CA SER A 175 9.27 -7.69 0.47
C SER A 175 9.55 -7.79 -1.03
N GLY A 176 9.15 -8.89 -1.67
CA GLY A 176 9.35 -9.07 -3.11
C GLY A 176 8.51 -8.13 -3.95
N ILE A 177 7.27 -7.88 -3.55
CA ILE A 177 6.39 -6.94 -4.24
C ILE A 177 6.96 -5.52 -4.15
N LEU A 178 7.27 -5.06 -2.94
CA LEU A 178 7.80 -3.70 -2.72
C LEU A 178 9.16 -3.52 -3.39
N ALA A 179 10.07 -4.49 -3.28
CA ALA A 179 11.35 -4.46 -3.97
C ALA A 179 11.22 -4.31 -5.49
N GLY A 180 10.12 -4.78 -6.09
CA GLY A 180 9.81 -4.60 -7.52
C GLY A 180 9.68 -3.14 -7.99
N LEU A 181 9.60 -2.17 -7.07
CA LEU A 181 9.68 -0.74 -7.41
C LEU A 181 11.08 -0.29 -7.82
N GLN A 182 12.13 -1.02 -7.41
CA GLN A 182 13.54 -0.64 -7.57
C GLN A 182 14.42 -1.74 -8.17
N LEU A 183 14.06 -3.02 -8.00
CA LEU A 183 14.83 -4.18 -8.43
C LEU A 183 14.08 -4.98 -9.50
N ASP A 184 14.85 -5.61 -10.38
CA ASP A 184 14.31 -6.50 -11.39
C ASP A 184 13.78 -7.81 -10.78
N GLN A 185 12.74 -8.35 -11.40
CA GLN A 185 12.05 -9.56 -10.96
C GLN A 185 12.99 -10.77 -10.83
N GLU A 186 13.98 -10.90 -11.72
CA GLU A 186 14.97 -11.98 -11.66
C GLU A 186 15.85 -11.91 -10.40
N VAL A 187 16.26 -10.70 -10.02
CA VAL A 187 17.04 -10.46 -8.80
C VAL A 187 16.22 -10.79 -7.57
N ILE A 188 14.96 -10.35 -7.56
CA ILE A 188 14.03 -10.59 -6.46
C ILE A 188 13.80 -12.08 -6.25
N TYR A 189 13.48 -12.85 -7.30
CA TYR A 189 13.24 -14.29 -7.18
C TYR A 189 14.49 -15.11 -6.87
N ARG A 190 15.67 -14.61 -7.22
CA ARG A 190 16.94 -15.21 -6.80
C ARG A 190 17.17 -15.08 -5.30
N ILE A 191 16.71 -13.98 -4.69
CA ILE A 191 16.89 -13.70 -3.25
C ILE A 191 15.76 -14.28 -2.43
N LEU A 192 14.53 -13.95 -2.82
CA LEU A 192 13.32 -14.34 -2.13
C LEU A 192 12.79 -15.61 -2.77
N ARG A 193 13.01 -16.72 -2.06
CA ARG A 193 12.57 -18.05 -2.42
C ARG A 193 11.08 -18.08 -2.79
N LYS A 194 10.79 -18.19 -4.10
CA LYS A 194 9.45 -18.09 -4.67
C LYS A 194 8.47 -19.13 -4.11
N ASP A 195 8.96 -20.32 -3.80
CA ASP A 195 8.19 -21.41 -3.19
C ASP A 195 7.58 -21.00 -1.85
N ILE A 196 8.33 -20.29 -1.00
CA ILE A 196 7.82 -19.81 0.30
C ILE A 196 6.83 -18.66 0.09
N MET A 197 7.11 -17.74 -0.84
CA MET A 197 6.20 -16.63 -1.14
C MET A 197 4.84 -17.13 -1.64
N GLN A 198 4.78 -18.26 -2.37
CA GLN A 198 3.53 -18.82 -2.88
C GLN A 198 2.56 -19.29 -1.77
N GLU A 199 3.06 -19.56 -0.56
CA GLU A 199 2.22 -19.90 0.60
C GLU A 199 1.53 -18.66 1.20
N SER A 200 2.02 -17.46 0.89
CA SER A 200 1.46 -16.22 1.40
C SER A 200 0.02 -16.01 0.94
N THR A 201 -0.82 -15.56 1.87
CA THR A 201 -2.18 -15.09 1.56
C THR A 201 -2.13 -13.81 0.72
N VAL A 202 -1.18 -12.91 1.01
CA VAL A 202 -0.93 -11.68 0.23
C VAL A 202 -0.56 -12.02 -1.21
N TYR A 203 0.40 -12.93 -1.41
CA TYR A 203 0.83 -13.34 -2.74
C TYR A 203 -0.32 -13.97 -3.55
N ARG A 204 -1.11 -14.86 -2.92
CA ARG A 204 -2.27 -15.49 -3.55
C ARG A 204 -3.37 -14.50 -3.91
N SER A 205 -3.65 -13.54 -3.03
CA SER A 205 -4.63 -12.46 -3.30
C SER A 205 -4.24 -11.66 -4.55
N ILE A 206 -2.97 -11.28 -4.65
CA ILE A 206 -2.45 -10.50 -5.77
C ILE A 206 -2.44 -11.29 -7.08
N LEU A 207 -2.09 -12.59 -7.03
CA LEU A 207 -2.22 -13.45 -8.20
C LEU A 207 -3.67 -13.54 -8.69
N ALA A 208 -4.62 -13.74 -7.78
CA ALA A 208 -6.03 -13.82 -8.11
C ALA A 208 -6.54 -12.51 -8.74
N GLU A 209 -6.18 -11.35 -8.19
CA GLU A 209 -6.49 -10.04 -8.78
C GLU A 209 -5.90 -9.87 -10.18
N GLY A 210 -4.66 -10.32 -10.39
CA GLY A 210 -3.99 -10.30 -11.68
C GLY A 210 -4.70 -11.16 -12.73
N GLU A 211 -5.16 -12.34 -12.34
CA GLU A 211 -5.95 -13.25 -13.19
C GLU A 211 -7.27 -12.61 -13.62
N VAL A 212 -8.02 -12.03 -12.67
CA VAL A 212 -9.29 -11.33 -12.96
C VAL A 212 -9.05 -10.14 -13.88
N LYS A 213 -8.00 -9.34 -13.64
CA LYS A 213 -7.66 -8.20 -14.51
C LYS A 213 -7.36 -8.64 -15.94
N LYS A 214 -6.62 -9.74 -16.11
CA LYS A 214 -6.32 -10.32 -17.43
C LYS A 214 -7.57 -10.86 -18.11
N GLN A 215 -8.46 -11.55 -17.37
CA GLN A 215 -9.75 -12.01 -17.91
C GLN A 215 -10.59 -10.84 -18.43
N ARG A 216 -10.63 -9.72 -17.69
CA ARG A 216 -11.34 -8.49 -18.11
C ARG A 216 -10.71 -7.85 -19.34
N GLU A 217 -9.38 -7.81 -19.44
CA GLU A 217 -8.69 -7.29 -20.63
C GLU A 217 -8.99 -8.14 -21.88
N ILE A 218 -8.96 -9.47 -21.75
CA ILE A 218 -9.34 -10.38 -22.84
C ILE A 218 -10.82 -10.18 -23.21
N ALA A 219 -11.71 -10.02 -22.22
CA ALA A 219 -13.12 -9.77 -22.46
C ALA A 219 -13.37 -8.48 -23.24
N LEU A 220 -12.69 -7.39 -22.88
CA LEU A 220 -12.76 -6.12 -23.61
C LEU A 220 -12.26 -6.25 -25.05
N ASN A 221 -11.20 -7.02 -25.29
CA ASN A 221 -10.71 -7.26 -26.64
C ASN A 221 -11.73 -8.07 -27.47
N PHE A 222 -12.31 -9.14 -26.92
CA PHE A 222 -13.34 -9.90 -27.62
C PHE A 222 -14.62 -9.09 -27.89
N LEU A 223 -15.04 -8.23 -26.96
CA LEU A 223 -16.17 -7.33 -27.16
C LEU A 223 -15.90 -6.31 -28.29
N ARG A 224 -14.67 -5.78 -28.38
CA ARG A 224 -14.24 -4.90 -29.48
C ARG A 224 -14.22 -5.62 -30.82
N ASP A 225 -13.88 -6.90 -30.82
CA ASP A 225 -13.90 -7.77 -32.01
C ASP A 225 -15.32 -8.22 -32.39
N GLY A 226 -16.35 -7.80 -31.65
CA GLY A 226 -17.76 -8.03 -31.97
C GLY A 226 -18.30 -9.39 -31.53
N LEU A 227 -17.61 -10.11 -30.64
CA LEU A 227 -18.14 -11.34 -30.05
C LEU A 227 -19.36 -11.06 -29.16
N SER A 228 -20.29 -12.00 -29.10
CA SER A 228 -21.46 -11.89 -28.22
C SER A 228 -21.05 -12.00 -26.75
N VAL A 229 -21.83 -11.38 -25.86
CA VAL A 229 -21.59 -11.41 -24.40
C VAL A 229 -21.45 -12.85 -23.89
N GLU A 230 -22.25 -13.78 -24.40
CA GLU A 230 -22.24 -15.19 -24.01
C GLU A 230 -20.96 -15.89 -24.46
N ALA A 231 -20.47 -15.60 -25.67
CA ALA A 231 -19.21 -16.13 -26.17
C ALA A 231 -18.02 -15.59 -25.38
N VAL A 232 -18.06 -14.31 -25.00
CA VAL A 232 -17.02 -13.68 -24.18
C VAL A 232 -17.00 -14.24 -22.75
N ALA A 233 -18.18 -14.39 -22.11
CA ALA A 233 -18.30 -14.99 -20.79
C ALA A 233 -17.74 -16.43 -20.78
N HIS A 234 -18.10 -17.23 -21.78
CA HIS A 234 -17.58 -18.58 -21.93
C HIS A 234 -16.06 -18.62 -22.15
N GLY A 235 -15.53 -17.75 -23.00
CA GLY A 235 -14.10 -17.71 -23.35
C GLY A 235 -13.18 -17.14 -22.25
N THR A 236 -13.72 -16.35 -21.33
CA THR A 236 -12.93 -15.69 -20.27
C THR A 236 -13.19 -16.26 -18.87
N GLY A 237 -14.28 -16.99 -18.68
CA GLY A 237 -14.71 -17.48 -17.38
C GLY A 237 -15.35 -16.41 -16.48
N LEU A 238 -15.55 -15.18 -16.99
CA LEU A 238 -16.29 -14.13 -16.30
C LEU A 238 -17.80 -14.42 -16.32
N SER A 239 -18.52 -13.87 -15.35
CA SER A 239 -19.98 -13.92 -15.37
C SER A 239 -20.56 -13.08 -16.52
N ILE A 240 -21.75 -13.44 -17.01
CA ILE A 240 -22.45 -12.68 -18.04
C ILE A 240 -22.68 -11.22 -17.60
N GLU A 241 -23.04 -11.01 -16.34
CA GLU A 241 -23.24 -9.68 -15.76
C GLU A 241 -21.97 -8.82 -15.82
N GLU A 242 -20.81 -9.39 -15.48
CA GLU A 242 -19.53 -8.67 -15.57
C GLU A 242 -19.18 -8.29 -17.00
N VAL A 243 -19.41 -9.19 -17.97
CA VAL A 243 -19.16 -8.91 -19.39
C VAL A 243 -20.10 -7.80 -19.90
N GLN A 244 -21.36 -7.80 -19.47
CA GLN A 244 -22.31 -6.73 -19.81
C GLN A 244 -21.87 -5.37 -19.25
N GLN A 245 -21.38 -5.32 -18.01
CA GLN A 245 -20.84 -4.10 -17.41
C GLN A 245 -19.62 -3.59 -18.20
N LEU A 246 -18.72 -4.48 -18.61
CA LEU A 246 -17.57 -4.12 -19.45
C LEU A 246 -18.00 -3.60 -20.82
N GLN A 247 -19.04 -4.18 -21.42
CA GLN A 247 -19.59 -3.72 -22.69
C GLN A 247 -20.19 -2.31 -22.58
N GLN A 248 -20.86 -1.99 -21.47
CA GLN A 248 -21.37 -0.63 -21.21
C GLN A 248 -20.27 0.42 -21.07
N GLN A 249 -19.07 0.03 -20.64
CA GLN A 249 -17.90 0.93 -20.55
C GLN A 249 -17.24 1.22 -21.91
N LEU A 250 -17.54 0.41 -22.93
CA LEU A 250 -17.04 0.61 -24.30
C LEU A 250 -17.93 1.54 -25.15
N ASN A 251 -19.17 1.77 -24.71
CA ASN A 251 -20.15 2.66 -25.36
C ASN A 251 -20.12 4.06 -24.75
#